data_AF-A0A7S1SZP2-F1
#
_entry.id   AF-A0A7S1SZP2-F1
#
_cell.length_a   1.000
_cell.length_b   1.000
_cell.length_c   1.000
_cell.angle_alpha   90.00
_cell.angle_beta   90.00
_cell.angle_gamma   90.00
#
_symmetry.space_group_name_H-M   'P 1'
#
loop_
_entity.id
_entity.type
_entity.pdbx_description
1 polymer ?
#
loop_
_entity_poly.entity_id
_entity_poly.type
_entity_poly.pdbx_seq_one_letter_code
_entity_poly.pdbx_strand_id
1 'polypeptide(L)'
;GDAIQVQKAFEYTLDQIGFDISAGVIWQDYINFLKAPKVGSLAYTALFGGVSGQEESKRTVTLRRAYHRALVIPSHSIDNLWRSYETFEREASKHLAAPMLSEYKHKYQAAKTVFQDRRKLLEGIKWNLLALPLSCKSAEMEQQVGRCAGPVKQSSFGIPMSPAHRIPCLFPFSSHVLTLARPHAQRPNDATVMGHAIFQGPAPFHVSLARILCCIASLHSPPPPPFFSFPTTAT
;
A
#
# COMPACT_ATOMS: atom_id res chain seq x y z
N GLY A 1 -1.90 -8.97 -16.59
CA GLY A 1 -1.96 -7.52 -16.30
C GLY A 1 -1.65 -7.17 -14.85
N ASP A 2 -1.31 -8.17 -14.03
CA ASP A 2 -1.76 -8.21 -12.64
C ASP A 2 -0.81 -7.40 -11.75
N ALA A 3 0.49 -7.39 -12.09
CA ALA A 3 1.49 -6.53 -11.43
C ALA A 3 1.10 -5.05 -11.45
N ILE A 4 0.52 -4.53 -12.54
CA ILE A 4 0.07 -3.13 -12.62
C ILE A 4 -1.17 -2.91 -11.73
N GLN A 5 -2.06 -3.89 -11.64
CA GLN A 5 -3.23 -3.81 -10.74
C GLN A 5 -2.80 -3.84 -9.26
N VAL A 6 -1.84 -4.71 -8.90
CA VAL A 6 -1.25 -4.77 -7.56
C VAL A 6 -0.51 -3.47 -7.23
N GLN A 7 0.24 -2.89 -8.17
CA GLN A 7 0.87 -1.57 -7.98
C GLN A 7 -0.17 -0.49 -7.68
N LYS A 8 -1.26 -0.42 -8.46
CA LYS A 8 -2.36 0.54 -8.24
C LYS A 8 -3.04 0.33 -6.89
N ALA A 9 -3.22 -0.92 -6.45
CA ALA A 9 -3.78 -1.23 -5.14
C ALA A 9 -2.87 -0.77 -4.00
N PHE A 10 -1.54 -0.95 -4.12
CA PHE A 10 -0.58 -0.38 -3.18
C PHE A 10 -0.62 1.15 -3.17
N GLU A 11 -0.59 1.81 -4.34
CA GLU A 11 -0.61 3.27 -4.41
C GLU A 11 -1.90 3.85 -3.79
N TYR A 12 -3.07 3.29 -4.11
CA TYR A 12 -4.33 3.66 -3.45
C TYR A 12 -4.30 3.45 -1.93
N THR A 13 -3.80 2.29 -1.47
CA THR A 13 -3.71 2.00 -0.03
C THR A 13 -2.79 2.99 0.69
N LEU A 14 -1.65 3.32 0.09
CA LEU A 14 -0.69 4.29 0.65
C LEU A 14 -1.22 5.73 0.62
N ASP A 15 -2.09 6.06 -0.33
CA ASP A 15 -2.75 7.37 -0.36
C ASP A 15 -3.84 7.50 0.72
N GLN A 16 -4.50 6.39 1.12
CA GLN A 16 -5.50 6.40 2.20
C GLN A 16 -4.91 6.24 3.60
N ILE A 17 -4.03 5.26 3.83
CA ILE A 17 -3.53 4.89 5.16
C ILE A 17 -2.00 5.02 5.32
N GLY A 18 -1.28 5.48 4.29
CA GLY A 18 0.19 5.58 4.32
C GLY A 18 0.77 6.57 5.34
N PHE A 19 -0.06 7.43 5.95
CA PHE A 19 0.32 8.36 7.02
C PHE A 19 0.12 7.80 8.43
N ASP A 20 -0.43 6.59 8.59
CA ASP A 20 -0.59 5.99 9.91
C ASP A 20 0.77 5.62 10.56
N ILE A 21 0.82 5.63 11.90
CA ILE A 21 2.05 5.29 12.65
C ILE A 21 2.49 3.84 12.40
N SER A 22 1.54 2.93 12.15
CA SER A 22 1.75 1.52 11.83
C SER A 22 1.98 1.25 10.33
N ALA A 23 1.75 2.23 9.44
CA ALA A 23 1.85 2.08 7.99
C ALA A 23 3.27 1.74 7.48
N GLY A 24 4.29 1.87 8.33
CA GLY A 24 5.69 1.60 7.99
C GLY A 24 5.95 0.20 7.40
N VAL A 25 5.15 -0.81 7.74
CA VAL A 25 5.24 -2.16 7.12
C VAL A 25 4.68 -2.18 5.70
N ILE A 26 3.63 -1.42 5.41
CA ILE A 26 3.01 -1.34 4.07
C ILE A 26 3.97 -0.62 3.09
N TRP A 27 4.67 0.41 3.57
CA TRP A 27 5.76 1.05 2.82
C TRP A 27 6.89 0.07 2.48
N GLN A 28 7.29 -0.78 3.43
CA GLN A 28 8.30 -1.80 3.19
C GLN A 28 7.82 -2.85 2.18
N ASP A 29 6.59 -3.37 2.33
CA ASP A 29 6.02 -4.34 1.39
C ASP A 29 5.87 -3.75 -0.03
N TYR A 30 5.49 -2.48 -0.17
CA TYR A 30 5.45 -1.81 -1.48
C TYR A 30 6.84 -1.67 -2.11
N ILE A 31 7.84 -1.26 -1.35
CA ILE A 31 9.22 -1.15 -1.83
C ILE A 31 9.78 -2.53 -2.21
N ASN A 32 9.49 -3.56 -1.41
CA ASN A 32 9.87 -4.95 -1.70
C ASN A 32 9.18 -5.47 -2.97
N PHE A 33 7.88 -5.17 -3.14
CA PHE A 33 7.13 -5.47 -4.36
C PHE A 33 7.75 -4.80 -5.60
N LEU A 34 8.19 -3.55 -5.51
CA LEU A 34 8.89 -2.87 -6.62
C LEU A 34 10.28 -3.47 -6.91
N LYS A 35 10.97 -4.02 -5.89
CA LYS A 35 12.27 -4.69 -6.07
C LYS A 35 12.17 -6.13 -6.58
N ALA A 36 11.10 -6.85 -6.25
CA ALA A 36 10.97 -8.29 -6.50
C ALA A 36 11.04 -8.75 -7.98
N PRO A 37 10.51 -8.01 -8.98
CA PRO A 37 10.60 -8.42 -10.38
C PRO A 37 12.04 -8.49 -10.86
N LYS A 38 12.46 -9.65 -11.37
CA LYS A 38 13.75 -9.86 -12.03
C LYS A 38 13.73 -9.23 -13.43
N VAL A 39 14.85 -8.65 -13.85
CA VAL A 39 15.04 -8.12 -15.21
C VAL A 39 14.69 -9.20 -16.25
N GLY A 40 13.96 -8.83 -17.30
CA GLY A 40 13.46 -9.76 -18.33
C GLY A 40 12.22 -10.57 -17.96
N SER A 41 11.68 -10.46 -16.74
CA SER A 41 10.39 -11.05 -16.38
C SER A 41 9.22 -10.27 -16.99
N LEU A 42 8.13 -10.96 -17.35
CA LEU A 42 6.87 -10.32 -17.78
C LEU A 42 6.36 -9.27 -16.77
N ALA A 43 6.52 -9.52 -15.46
CA ALA A 43 6.16 -8.56 -14.42
C ALA A 43 7.07 -7.32 -14.41
N TYR A 44 8.36 -7.50 -14.73
CA TYR A 44 9.32 -6.42 -14.85
C TYR A 44 9.00 -5.53 -16.06
N THR A 45 8.77 -6.13 -17.24
CA THR A 45 8.37 -5.38 -18.45
C THR A 45 6.99 -4.71 -18.28
N ALA A 46 6.04 -5.32 -17.56
CA ALA A 46 4.76 -4.69 -17.27
C ALA A 46 4.89 -3.42 -16.38
N LEU A 47 5.74 -3.45 -15.36
CA LEU A 47 5.94 -2.33 -14.43
C LEU A 47 6.90 -1.27 -14.99
N PHE A 48 8.05 -1.70 -15.50
CA PHE A 48 9.18 -0.85 -15.88
C PHE A 48 9.41 -0.73 -17.38
N GLY A 49 8.62 -1.41 -18.22
CA GLY A 49 8.66 -1.26 -19.67
C GLY A 49 8.14 0.11 -20.17
N GLY A 50 8.26 0.31 -21.48
CA GLY A 50 7.95 1.54 -22.17
C GLY A 50 8.96 1.78 -23.29
N VAL A 51 9.87 2.73 -23.10
CA VAL A 51 10.99 2.99 -24.03
C VAL A 51 12.05 1.91 -23.86
N SER A 52 12.46 1.27 -24.96
CA SER A 52 13.50 0.23 -24.97
C SER A 52 14.80 0.75 -24.37
N GLY A 53 15.42 -0.07 -23.51
CA GLY A 53 16.68 0.27 -22.83
C GLY A 53 16.58 1.25 -21.65
N GLN A 54 15.39 1.81 -21.34
CA GLN A 54 15.22 2.77 -20.23
C GLN A 54 14.60 2.14 -18.97
N GLU A 55 14.41 0.84 -18.95
CA GLU A 55 13.62 0.12 -17.93
C GLU A 55 14.27 0.22 -16.53
N GLU A 56 15.59 0.05 -16.44
CA GLU A 56 16.31 0.15 -15.16
C GLU A 56 16.35 1.59 -14.63
N SER A 57 16.40 2.58 -15.53
CA SER A 57 16.26 4.00 -15.16
C SER A 57 14.86 4.27 -14.59
N LYS A 58 13.80 3.78 -15.26
CA LYS A 58 12.41 3.90 -14.77
C LYS A 58 12.22 3.18 -13.44
N ARG A 59 12.81 2.00 -13.25
CA ARG A 59 12.83 1.26 -11.98
C ARG A 59 13.51 2.07 -10.87
N THR A 60 14.70 2.58 -11.12
CA THR A 60 15.45 3.42 -10.17
C THR A 60 14.66 4.67 -9.77
N VAL A 61 14.06 5.38 -10.72
CA VAL A 61 13.21 6.55 -10.45
C VAL A 61 11.95 6.18 -9.64
N THR A 62 11.32 5.04 -9.95
CA THR A 62 10.12 4.57 -9.24
C THR A 62 10.44 4.17 -7.79
N LEU A 63 11.53 3.43 -7.57
CA LEU A 63 12.01 3.06 -6.23
C LEU A 63 12.40 4.30 -5.42
N ARG A 64 13.16 5.24 -6.01
CA ARG A 64 13.52 6.51 -5.35
C ARG A 64 12.28 7.29 -4.92
N ARG A 65 11.28 7.41 -5.80
CA ARG A 65 9.98 8.04 -5.48
C ARG A 65 9.28 7.36 -4.29
N ALA A 66 9.28 6.03 -4.24
CA ALA A 66 8.68 5.28 -3.13
C ALA A 66 9.43 5.51 -1.81
N TYR A 67 10.76 5.47 -1.81
CA TYR A 67 11.58 5.79 -0.63
C TYR A 67 11.37 7.23 -0.16
N HIS A 68 11.41 8.21 -1.07
CA HIS A 68 11.23 9.62 -0.74
C HIS A 68 9.87 9.89 -0.09
N ARG A 69 8.79 9.27 -0.58
CA ARG A 69 7.47 9.30 0.06
C ARG A 69 7.48 8.65 1.45
N ALA A 70 8.14 7.49 1.61
CA ALA A 70 8.14 6.76 2.88
C ALA A 70 8.97 7.44 3.98
N LEU A 71 10.08 8.10 3.64
CA LEU A 71 11.01 8.70 4.61
C LEU A 71 10.49 9.95 5.33
N VAL A 72 9.46 10.58 4.79
CA VAL A 72 8.78 11.73 5.44
C VAL A 72 7.62 11.29 6.34
N ILE A 73 7.31 9.99 6.44
CA ILE A 73 6.21 9.48 7.27
C ILE A 73 6.71 9.15 8.69
N PRO A 74 6.16 9.79 9.74
CA PRO A 74 6.48 9.47 11.13
C PRO A 74 5.83 8.13 11.53
N SER A 75 6.54 7.03 11.29
CA SER A 75 6.08 5.64 11.49
C SER A 75 7.14 4.79 12.21
N HIS A 76 6.72 3.65 12.79
CA HIS A 76 7.62 2.73 13.51
C HIS A 76 8.80 2.22 12.67
N SER A 77 8.65 2.11 11.35
CA SER A 77 9.68 1.56 10.45
C SER A 77 10.68 2.59 9.93
N ILE A 78 10.62 3.86 10.36
CA ILE A 78 11.40 4.97 9.75
C ILE A 78 12.92 4.72 9.75
N ASP A 79 13.48 4.21 10.85
CA ASP A 79 14.90 3.85 10.95
C ASP A 79 15.31 2.70 9.99
N ASN A 80 14.40 1.75 9.75
CA ASN A 80 14.63 0.65 8.83
C ASN A 80 14.57 1.14 7.37
N LEU A 81 13.58 1.98 7.06
CA LEU A 81 13.42 2.61 5.75
C LEU A 81 14.65 3.47 5.38
N TRP A 82 15.20 4.24 6.33
CA TRP A 82 16.42 5.01 6.14
C TRP A 82 17.62 4.11 5.77
N ARG A 83 17.90 3.07 6.56
CA ARG A 83 18.99 2.11 6.27
C ARG A 83 18.83 1.41 4.91
N SER A 84 17.60 1.09 4.51
CA SER A 84 17.33 0.51 3.18
C SER A 84 17.51 1.52 2.04
N TYR A 85 17.18 2.80 2.25
CA TYR A 85 17.40 3.88 1.28
C TYR A 85 18.89 4.20 1.10
N GLU A 86 19.66 4.27 2.19
CA GLU A 86 21.11 4.43 2.15
C GLU A 86 21.80 3.35 1.31
N THR A 87 21.36 2.09 1.44
CA THR A 87 21.89 0.98 0.65
C THR A 87 21.45 1.09 -0.82
N PHE A 88 20.17 1.39 -1.06
CA PHE A 88 19.65 1.58 -2.42
C PHE A 88 20.37 2.68 -3.21
N GLU A 89 20.62 3.87 -2.63
CA GLU A 89 21.30 4.94 -3.38
C GLU A 89 22.77 4.60 -3.68
N ARG A 90 23.46 3.90 -2.76
CA ARG A 90 24.83 3.38 -2.99
C ARG A 90 24.89 2.34 -4.11
N GLU A 91 23.87 1.49 -4.21
CA GLU A 91 23.70 0.50 -5.28
C GLU A 91 23.34 1.15 -6.62
N ALA A 92 22.43 2.13 -6.61
CA ALA A 92 21.90 2.76 -7.81
C ALA A 92 22.89 3.73 -8.48
N SER A 93 23.62 4.57 -7.72
CA SER A 93 24.69 5.40 -8.27
C SER A 93 25.63 5.92 -7.18
N LYS A 94 26.85 5.37 -7.13
CA LYS A 94 27.90 5.79 -6.20
C LYS A 94 28.21 7.30 -6.26
N HIS A 95 28.10 7.91 -7.45
CA HIS A 95 28.36 9.33 -7.67
C HIS A 95 27.25 10.24 -7.13
N LEU A 96 25.98 9.81 -7.23
CA LEU A 96 24.82 10.60 -6.79
C LEU A 96 24.37 10.26 -5.36
N ALA A 97 24.84 9.16 -4.78
CA ALA A 97 24.47 8.74 -3.43
C ALA A 97 24.76 9.82 -2.37
N ALA A 98 25.96 10.40 -2.35
CA ALA A 98 26.33 11.40 -1.34
C ALA A 98 25.39 12.63 -1.30
N PRO A 99 25.10 13.34 -2.41
CA PRO A 99 24.15 14.45 -2.40
C PRO A 99 22.70 13.98 -2.12
N MET A 100 22.25 12.85 -2.67
CA MET A 100 20.88 12.35 -2.43
C MET A 100 20.64 11.95 -0.96
N LEU A 101 21.67 11.46 -0.27
CA LEU A 101 21.59 11.15 1.15
C LEU A 101 21.67 12.40 2.02
N SER A 102 22.53 13.38 1.70
CA SER A 102 22.57 14.64 2.46
C SER A 102 21.24 15.41 2.34
N GLU A 103 20.63 15.45 1.15
CA GLU A 103 19.34 16.10 0.93
C GLU A 103 18.20 15.44 1.72
N TYR A 104 18.13 14.11 1.83
CA TYR A 104 17.03 13.46 2.56
C TYR A 104 17.29 13.26 4.06
N LYS A 105 18.54 13.37 4.54
CA LYS A 105 18.88 13.15 5.95
C LYS A 105 18.13 14.07 6.92
N HIS A 106 18.02 15.35 6.59
CA HIS A 106 17.31 16.33 7.44
C HIS A 106 15.78 16.08 7.46
N LYS A 107 15.18 15.72 6.32
CA LYS A 107 13.76 15.32 6.21
C LYS A 107 13.45 14.08 7.07
N TYR A 108 14.32 13.07 6.99
CA TYR A 108 14.26 11.86 7.82
C TYR A 108 14.38 12.18 9.33
N GLN A 109 15.34 13.04 9.71
CA GLN A 109 15.52 13.46 11.11
C GLN A 109 14.28 14.20 11.65
N ALA A 110 13.71 15.11 10.87
CA ALA A 110 12.48 15.81 11.25
C ALA A 110 11.30 14.84 11.46
N ALA A 111 11.08 13.92 10.51
CA ALA A 111 10.03 12.89 10.63
C ALA A 111 10.28 11.93 11.82
N LYS A 112 11.54 11.67 12.19
CA LYS A 112 11.89 10.88 13.37
C LYS A 112 11.57 11.60 14.69
N THR A 113 11.80 12.91 14.77
CA THR A 113 11.37 13.72 15.93
C THR A 113 9.84 13.70 16.06
N VAL A 114 9.12 13.99 14.97
CA VAL A 114 7.64 13.94 14.94
C VAL A 114 7.11 12.56 15.35
N PHE A 115 7.77 11.47 14.93
CA PHE A 115 7.41 10.12 15.36
C PHE A 115 7.56 9.91 16.88
N GLN A 116 8.61 10.42 17.51
CA GLN A 116 8.79 10.30 18.96
C GLN A 116 7.69 11.02 19.75
N ASP A 117 7.31 12.22 19.30
CA ASP A 117 6.24 12.99 19.97
C ASP A 117 4.86 12.38 19.70
N ARG A 118 4.58 11.95 18.46
CA ARG A 118 3.37 11.21 18.12
C ARG A 118 3.24 9.93 18.95
N ARG A 119 4.33 9.19 19.18
CA ARG A 119 4.29 7.96 19.99
C ARG A 119 3.83 8.22 21.42
N LYS A 120 4.38 9.23 22.10
CA LYS A 120 4.00 9.62 23.47
C LYS A 120 2.49 9.91 23.58
N LEU A 121 1.93 10.62 22.59
CA LEU A 121 0.50 10.94 22.55
C LEU A 121 -0.40 9.71 22.35
N LEU A 122 0.13 8.64 21.76
CA LEU A 122 -0.62 7.42 21.44
C LEU A 122 -0.42 6.29 22.47
N GLU A 123 0.53 6.41 23.40
CA GLU A 123 0.83 5.40 24.43
C GLU A 123 -0.38 5.07 25.34
N GLY A 124 -1.32 6.00 25.51
CA GLY A 124 -2.57 5.80 26.27
C GLY A 124 -3.77 5.25 25.48
N ILE A 125 -3.66 5.06 24.15
CA ILE A 125 -4.82 4.74 23.30
C ILE A 125 -4.98 3.23 23.09
N LYS A 126 -6.15 2.70 23.49
CA LYS A 126 -6.53 1.29 23.28
C LYS A 126 -7.12 1.07 21.88
N TRP A 127 -6.26 0.77 20.91
CA TRP A 127 -6.64 0.50 19.50
C TRP A 127 -7.65 -0.64 19.30
N ASN A 128 -7.70 -1.61 20.23
CA ASN A 128 -8.60 -2.76 20.16
C ASN A 128 -9.97 -2.51 20.80
N LEU A 129 -10.26 -1.27 21.24
CA LEU A 129 -11.54 -0.93 21.85
C LEU A 129 -12.59 -0.63 20.76
N LEU A 130 -13.75 -1.28 20.84
CA LEU A 130 -14.89 -0.97 19.99
C LEU A 130 -15.42 0.44 20.30
N ALA A 131 -16.00 1.11 19.29
CA ALA A 131 -16.71 2.36 19.51
C ALA A 131 -17.91 2.12 20.43
N LEU A 132 -17.90 2.74 21.61
CA LEU A 132 -18.98 2.68 22.59
C LEU A 132 -19.69 4.04 22.67
N PRO A 133 -21.02 4.08 22.84
CA PRO A 133 -21.74 5.32 23.10
C PRO A 133 -21.31 5.89 24.46
N LEU A 134 -21.32 7.23 24.57
CA LEU A 134 -20.91 7.97 25.79
C LEU A 134 -21.72 7.63 27.05
N SER A 135 -22.84 6.89 26.91
CA SER A 135 -23.66 6.41 28.02
C SER A 135 -23.07 5.23 28.80
N CYS A 136 -22.15 4.46 28.20
CA CYS A 136 -21.57 3.26 28.82
C CYS A 136 -20.48 3.65 29.82
N LYS A 137 -20.69 3.41 31.12
CA LYS A 137 -19.72 3.75 32.17
C LYS A 137 -18.61 2.69 32.29
N SER A 138 -17.48 3.06 32.90
CA SER A 138 -16.25 2.24 32.93
C SER A 138 -16.42 0.77 33.34
N ALA A 139 -17.30 0.47 34.30
CA ALA A 139 -17.58 -0.90 34.73
C ALA A 139 -18.38 -1.72 33.69
N GLU A 140 -19.20 -1.06 32.87
CA GLU A 140 -19.94 -1.69 31.78
C GLU A 140 -19.05 -1.89 30.54
N MET A 141 -17.99 -1.08 30.36
CA MET A 141 -17.12 -1.17 29.17
C MET A 141 -16.48 -2.56 28.98
N GLU A 142 -16.02 -3.21 30.06
CA GLU A 142 -15.44 -4.57 29.96
C GLU A 142 -16.53 -5.64 29.78
N GLN A 143 -17.67 -5.48 30.46
CA GLN A 143 -18.77 -6.45 30.40
C GLN A 143 -19.57 -6.38 29.09
N GLN A 144 -19.68 -5.20 28.47
CA GLN A 144 -20.40 -4.98 27.22
C GLN A 144 -19.62 -5.50 26.01
N VAL A 145 -18.29 -5.48 26.05
CA VAL A 145 -17.46 -6.19 25.05
C VAL A 145 -17.79 -7.69 25.08
N GLY A 146 -17.94 -8.31 26.26
CA GLY A 146 -18.43 -9.68 26.39
C GLY A 146 -19.89 -9.90 26.00
N ARG A 147 -20.75 -8.87 26.12
CA ARG A 147 -22.17 -8.92 25.74
C ARG A 147 -22.39 -8.84 24.22
N CYS A 148 -21.52 -8.11 23.52
CA CYS A 148 -21.50 -8.05 22.05
C CYS A 148 -20.64 -9.17 21.42
N ALA A 149 -19.59 -9.63 22.11
CA ALA A 149 -18.83 -10.84 21.76
C ALA A 149 -19.52 -12.10 22.31
N GLY A 150 -20.75 -12.35 21.82
CA GLY A 150 -21.38 -13.66 22.00
C GLY A 150 -20.47 -14.78 21.49
N PRO A 151 -20.58 -16.01 22.02
CA PRO A 151 -19.66 -17.08 21.69
C PRO A 151 -19.69 -17.36 20.19
N VAL A 152 -18.56 -17.13 19.51
CA VAL A 152 -18.34 -17.57 18.12
C VAL A 152 -18.25 -19.09 18.13
N LYS A 153 -19.40 -19.74 18.14
CA LYS A 153 -19.50 -21.15 17.75
C LYS A 153 -18.97 -21.24 16.33
N GLN A 154 -17.97 -22.08 16.11
CA GLN A 154 -17.57 -22.52 14.77
C GLN A 154 -18.71 -23.36 14.18
N SER A 155 -19.75 -22.67 13.71
CA SER A 155 -20.88 -23.26 13.00
C SER A 155 -20.48 -23.48 11.55
N SER A 156 -19.85 -24.62 11.29
CA SER A 156 -19.58 -25.11 9.94
C SER A 156 -20.88 -25.51 9.23
N PHE A 157 -21.64 -24.53 8.73
CA PHE A 157 -22.75 -24.76 7.79
C PHE A 157 -22.85 -23.62 6.76
N GLY A 158 -23.25 -23.99 5.54
CA GLY A 158 -23.04 -23.20 4.32
C GLY A 158 -23.83 -21.89 4.22
N ILE A 159 -23.38 -21.04 3.28
CA ILE A 159 -23.94 -19.71 2.98
C ILE A 159 -25.11 -19.85 1.99
N PRO A 160 -26.35 -19.45 2.35
CA PRO A 160 -27.36 -19.06 1.38
C PRO A 160 -27.30 -17.54 1.12
N MET A 161 -27.19 -17.15 -0.15
CA MET A 161 -27.22 -15.75 -0.59
C MET A 161 -28.67 -15.23 -0.70
N SER A 162 -28.99 -14.10 -0.07
CA SER A 162 -30.10 -13.21 -0.48
C SER A 162 -29.99 -11.82 0.17
N PRO A 163 -30.59 -10.76 -0.41
CA PRO A 163 -29.82 -9.54 -0.61
C PRO A 163 -30.37 -8.25 0.02
N ALA A 164 -29.47 -7.27 0.09
CA ALA A 164 -29.71 -5.83 0.04
C ALA A 164 -30.60 -5.17 1.12
N HIS A 165 -29.95 -4.40 2.00
CA HIS A 165 -30.45 -3.08 2.42
C HIS A 165 -29.33 -2.05 2.31
N ARG A 166 -29.64 -0.87 1.74
CA ARG A 166 -28.66 0.19 1.45
C ARG A 166 -28.42 1.04 2.70
N ILE A 167 -27.17 1.37 3.00
CA ILE A 167 -26.80 2.48 3.89
C ILE A 167 -25.97 3.47 3.06
N PRO A 168 -26.41 4.74 2.90
CA PRO A 168 -25.70 5.73 2.09
C PRO A 168 -24.63 6.46 2.93
N CYS A 169 -23.36 6.24 2.62
CA CYS A 169 -22.28 7.07 3.14
C CYS A 169 -22.17 8.37 2.32
N LEU A 170 -22.94 9.39 2.69
CA LEU A 170 -22.53 10.78 2.38
C LEU A 170 -21.45 11.20 3.37
N PHE A 171 -20.31 11.67 2.87
CA PHE A 171 -19.72 12.97 3.23
C PHE A 171 -18.66 13.33 2.18
N PRO A 172 -18.62 14.58 1.67
CA PRO A 172 -17.68 14.99 0.63
C PRO A 172 -16.37 15.52 1.24
N PHE A 173 -15.25 15.26 0.59
CA PHE A 173 -14.06 16.10 0.72
C PHE A 173 -13.63 16.60 -0.66
N SER A 174 -13.49 17.91 -0.77
CA SER A 174 -13.39 18.63 -2.04
C SER A 174 -11.96 18.61 -2.60
N SER A 175 -11.84 18.29 -3.89
CA SER A 175 -10.60 18.44 -4.64
C SER A 175 -10.21 19.91 -4.79
N HIS A 176 -8.92 20.24 -4.69
CA HIS A 176 -8.34 21.39 -5.39
C HIS A 176 -7.07 20.98 -6.11
N VAL A 177 -7.03 21.31 -7.40
CA VAL A 177 -5.94 21.05 -8.34
C VAL A 177 -5.12 22.31 -8.49
N LEU A 178 -3.78 22.20 -8.50
CA LEU A 178 -2.92 23.24 -9.07
C LEU A 178 -1.91 22.64 -10.05
N THR A 179 -2.13 22.98 -11.32
CA THR A 179 -1.28 22.66 -12.47
C THR A 179 -0.34 23.83 -12.72
N LEU A 180 0.98 23.59 -12.87
CA LEU A 180 1.83 24.49 -13.66
C LEU A 180 2.91 23.74 -14.46
N ALA A 181 2.79 23.91 -15.78
CA ALA A 181 3.79 24.15 -16.82
C ALA A 181 5.12 23.34 -16.90
N ARG A 182 5.48 23.04 -18.16
CA ARG A 182 6.70 22.37 -18.64
C ARG A 182 7.30 23.22 -19.77
N PRO A 183 8.63 23.30 -19.88
CA PRO A 183 9.30 23.12 -21.20
C PRO A 183 10.66 22.37 -21.06
N HIS A 184 11.47 22.11 -22.10
CA HIS A 184 11.25 21.49 -23.43
C HIS A 184 12.65 21.16 -24.06
N ALA A 185 12.84 20.00 -24.72
CA ALA A 185 14.05 19.58 -25.50
C ALA A 185 15.42 19.47 -24.76
N GLN A 186 16.49 18.77 -25.19
CA GLN A 186 16.85 18.02 -26.44
C GLN A 186 17.81 16.82 -26.11
N ARG A 187 18.13 15.92 -27.08
CA ARG A 187 19.10 14.76 -26.98
C ARG A 187 20.41 15.03 -27.80
N PRO A 188 21.29 14.07 -28.20
CA PRO A 188 21.64 12.66 -27.78
C PRO A 188 23.18 12.47 -27.50
N ASN A 189 23.81 11.30 -27.19
CA ASN A 189 24.22 10.16 -28.07
C ASN A 189 24.86 8.95 -27.30
N ASP A 190 24.55 7.72 -27.74
CA ASP A 190 25.34 6.46 -27.98
C ASP A 190 26.24 5.64 -26.99
N ALA A 191 26.28 4.31 -27.27
CA ALA A 191 27.21 3.20 -26.91
C ALA A 191 27.08 2.48 -25.51
N THR A 192 27.09 1.14 -25.25
CA THR A 192 27.57 -0.15 -25.86
C THR A 192 28.72 -0.77 -25.01
N VAL A 193 28.75 -2.02 -24.50
CA VAL A 193 27.81 -3.19 -24.43
C VAL A 193 28.30 -4.26 -23.37
N MET A 194 27.66 -5.46 -23.25
CA MET A 194 27.94 -6.64 -22.38
C MET A 194 27.59 -6.54 -20.86
N GLY A 195 27.21 -7.59 -20.10
CA GLY A 195 26.81 -8.98 -20.45
C GLY A 195 27.41 -10.09 -19.56
N HIS A 196 26.62 -10.72 -18.65
CA HIS A 196 26.62 -12.17 -18.27
C HIS A 196 25.77 -12.49 -17.00
N ALA A 197 25.24 -13.72 -16.91
CA ALA A 197 24.41 -14.25 -15.79
C ALA A 197 25.26 -15.06 -14.77
N ILE A 198 24.75 -15.46 -13.58
CA ILE A 198 24.10 -16.77 -13.31
C ILE A 198 23.58 -16.83 -11.84
N PHE A 199 22.35 -17.34 -11.64
CA PHE A 199 21.82 -18.33 -10.63
C PHE A 199 22.54 -18.50 -9.24
N GLN A 200 21.94 -18.65 -8.04
CA GLN A 200 20.74 -19.35 -7.47
C GLN A 200 20.25 -18.56 -6.21
N GLY A 201 19.00 -18.50 -5.70
CA GLY A 201 18.08 -19.53 -5.15
C GLY A 201 18.21 -19.66 -3.61
N PRO A 202 17.17 -19.97 -2.78
CA PRO A 202 15.72 -19.73 -2.84
C PRO A 202 15.18 -18.89 -1.64
N ALA A 203 13.86 -18.61 -1.59
CA ALA A 203 13.19 -17.87 -0.50
C ALA A 203 12.42 -18.80 0.47
N PRO A 204 11.89 -18.26 1.59
CA PRO A 204 10.47 -18.45 1.86
C PRO A 204 9.76 -17.18 2.37
N PHE A 205 8.77 -16.69 1.62
CA PHE A 205 7.81 -15.66 2.08
C PHE A 205 6.40 -16.25 2.06
N HIS A 206 5.85 -16.64 3.22
CA HIS A 206 4.54 -17.30 3.29
C HIS A 206 3.65 -16.78 4.43
N VAL A 207 3.50 -15.46 4.53
CA VAL A 207 2.54 -14.81 5.48
C VAL A 207 1.78 -13.63 4.87
N SER A 208 2.40 -12.76 4.05
CA SER A 208 1.77 -11.48 3.65
C SER A 208 0.59 -11.62 2.65
N LEU A 209 0.56 -12.68 1.83
CA LEU A 209 -0.49 -12.86 0.80
C LEU A 209 -1.92 -12.95 1.38
N ALA A 210 -2.07 -13.49 2.59
CA ALA A 210 -3.37 -13.66 3.25
C ALA A 210 -4.06 -12.33 3.58
N ARG A 211 -3.29 -11.27 3.88
CA ARG A 211 -3.84 -9.93 4.17
C ARG A 211 -4.32 -9.22 2.91
N ILE A 212 -3.65 -9.46 1.77
CA ILE A 212 -4.00 -8.84 0.49
C ILE A 212 -5.24 -9.52 -0.12
N LEU A 213 -5.33 -10.86 -0.05
CA LEU A 213 -6.46 -11.61 -0.60
C LEU A 213 -7.79 -11.33 0.13
N CYS A 214 -7.76 -11.05 1.44
CA CYS A 214 -8.97 -10.72 2.21
C CYS A 214 -9.67 -9.44 1.70
N CYS A 215 -8.92 -8.45 1.19
CA CYS A 215 -9.51 -7.24 0.60
C CYS A 215 -10.09 -7.45 -0.80
N ILE A 216 -9.58 -8.42 -1.57
CA ILE A 216 -10.01 -8.67 -2.96
C ILE A 216 -11.36 -9.41 -2.99
N ALA A 217 -11.60 -10.32 -2.03
CA ALA A 217 -12.82 -11.12 -1.97
C ALA A 217 -14.11 -10.27 -1.77
N SER A 218 -14.00 -9.08 -1.16
CA SER A 218 -15.16 -8.20 -0.87
C SER A 218 -15.64 -7.36 -2.07
N LEU A 219 -14.97 -7.41 -3.23
CA LEU A 219 -15.21 -6.49 -4.35
C LEU A 219 -15.75 -7.13 -5.63
N HIS A 220 -16.11 -8.42 -5.62
CA HIS A 220 -16.53 -9.14 -6.84
C HIS A 220 -17.85 -9.92 -6.74
N SER A 221 -18.87 -9.32 -6.10
CA SER A 221 -20.26 -9.76 -6.29
C SER A 221 -20.94 -8.92 -7.38
N PRO A 222 -21.29 -9.49 -8.56
CA PRO A 222 -22.08 -8.78 -9.56
C PRO A 222 -23.51 -8.50 -9.05
N PRO A 223 -24.18 -7.45 -9.55
CA PRO A 223 -25.55 -7.14 -9.16
C PRO A 223 -26.56 -8.14 -9.76
N PRO A 224 -27.65 -8.48 -9.04
CA PRO A 224 -28.71 -9.34 -9.58
C PRO A 224 -29.52 -8.62 -10.68
N PRO A 225 -30.01 -9.34 -11.70
CA PRO A 225 -30.84 -8.77 -12.75
C PRO A 225 -32.24 -8.39 -12.24
N PRO A 226 -32.95 -7.45 -12.91
CA PRO A 226 -34.30 -7.06 -12.53
C PRO A 226 -35.32 -8.17 -12.80
N PHE A 227 -36.20 -8.42 -11.84
CA PHE A 227 -37.34 -9.33 -11.99
C PHE A 227 -38.38 -8.74 -12.96
N PHE A 228 -38.58 -9.38 -14.11
CA PHE A 228 -39.75 -9.18 -14.96
C PHE A 228 -40.80 -10.23 -14.62
N SER A 229 -41.92 -9.80 -14.01
CA SER A 229 -43.09 -10.64 -13.80
C SER A 229 -43.88 -10.76 -15.10
N PHE A 230 -43.92 -11.95 -15.69
CA PHE A 230 -44.89 -12.27 -16.74
C PHE A 230 -46.19 -12.82 -16.12
N PRO A 231 -47.38 -12.37 -16.56
CA PRO A 231 -48.63 -12.97 -16.14
C PRO A 231 -48.84 -14.33 -16.83
N THR A 232 -49.21 -15.35 -16.06
CA THR A 232 -49.56 -16.67 -16.58
C THR A 232 -50.96 -16.65 -17.18
N THR A 233 -51.08 -16.74 -18.50
CA THR A 233 -52.37 -17.07 -19.13
C THR A 233 -52.55 -18.59 -19.10
N ALA A 234 -53.57 -19.06 -18.40
CA ALA A 234 -54.00 -20.46 -18.47
C ALA A 234 -55.06 -20.61 -19.56
N THR A 235 -54.83 -21.50 -20.52
CA THR A 235 -55.75 -22.51 -21.10
C THR A 235 -54.99 -23.29 -22.17
#